data_AF-A0A497X1D6-F1
#
_entry.id   AF-A0A497X1D6-F1
#
_cell.length_a   1.000
_cell.length_b   1.000
_cell.length_c   1.000
_cell.angle_alpha   90.00
_cell.angle_beta   90.00
_cell.angle_gamma   90.00
#
_symmetry.space_group_name_H-M   'P 1'
#
loop_
_entity.id
_entity.type
_entity.pdbx_description
1 polymer ?
#
loop_
_entity_poly.entity_id
_entity_poly.type
_entity_poly.pdbx_seq_one_letter_code
_entity_poly.pdbx_strand_id
1 'polypeptide(L)'
;MRSLILLAFLSLTACGRPLSEAEMRFASEFHGSDLDASKVRIRQAPVLKLYNATYPAPPRTTCAQKLLPPPEGPTVTGAPGATVLFNTINVNPDYIARDYLPAYPDAALLLASMFLAHELVHVWQWQNRATTGYHPLKAAREHRTQPDPYLFELSETPKFLDFGYEQQGAIAAEYVCCAALAPKAPRTTRLERLLTPHFNLAAMTTRLDKSKVLLPWSGVELDGICD
;
A
#
# COMPACT_ATOMS: atom_id res chain seq x y z
N MET A 1 29.51 -26.03 -7.35
CA MET A 1 29.29 -24.60 -7.65
C MET A 1 27.82 -24.24 -7.87
N ARG A 2 27.09 -24.84 -8.83
CA ARG A 2 25.66 -24.53 -9.06
C ARG A 2 24.76 -24.68 -7.82
N SER A 3 24.92 -25.76 -7.05
CA SER A 3 24.13 -25.98 -5.83
C SER A 3 24.45 -25.01 -4.70
N LEU A 4 25.70 -24.54 -4.61
CA LEU A 4 26.13 -23.52 -3.63
C LEU A 4 25.58 -22.13 -3.99
N ILE A 5 25.52 -21.81 -5.29
CA ILE A 5 24.89 -20.58 -5.79
C ILE A 5 23.38 -20.64 -5.54
N LEU A 6 22.72 -21.77 -5.82
CA LEU A 6 21.30 -21.96 -5.50
C LEU A 6 21.02 -21.87 -3.99
N LEU A 7 21.85 -22.49 -3.14
CA LEU A 7 21.71 -22.38 -1.68
C LEU A 7 21.93 -20.94 -1.19
N ALA A 8 22.86 -20.20 -1.78
CA ALA A 8 23.09 -18.79 -1.46
C ALA A 8 21.91 -17.90 -1.91
N PHE A 9 21.27 -18.20 -3.05
CA PHE A 9 20.05 -17.51 -3.46
C PHE A 9 18.84 -17.89 -2.60
N LEU A 10 18.74 -19.14 -2.13
CA LEU A 10 17.69 -19.62 -1.22
C LEU A 10 17.86 -19.08 0.21
N SER A 11 19.08 -18.84 0.68
CA SER A 11 19.29 -18.20 1.99
C SER A 11 18.94 -16.70 1.95
N LEU A 12 19.12 -16.04 0.82
CA LEU A 12 18.70 -14.64 0.62
C LEU A 12 17.17 -14.45 0.61
N THR A 13 16.39 -15.45 0.20
CA THR A 13 14.91 -15.39 0.27
C THR A 13 14.36 -15.60 1.69
N ALA A 14 15.17 -16.13 2.61
CA ALA A 14 14.79 -16.33 4.02
C ALA A 14 15.05 -15.10 4.91
N CYS A 15 15.67 -14.03 4.41
CA CYS A 15 16.08 -12.86 5.20
C CYS A 15 14.96 -11.86 5.54
N GLY A 16 13.69 -12.27 5.53
CA GLY A 16 12.55 -11.42 5.88
C GLY A 16 11.75 -11.98 7.04
N ARG A 17 11.22 -11.09 7.89
CA ARG A 17 10.28 -11.49 8.94
C ARG A 17 8.92 -11.86 8.33
N PRO A 18 8.17 -12.80 8.92
CA PRO A 18 6.76 -12.95 8.58
C PRO A 18 5.97 -11.71 9.02
N LEU A 19 4.72 -11.63 8.56
CA LEU A 19 3.74 -10.72 9.14
C LEU A 19 3.51 -11.05 10.62
N SER A 20 3.30 -10.05 11.46
CA SER A 20 2.81 -10.24 12.83
C SER A 20 1.38 -10.77 12.83
N GLU A 21 0.88 -11.23 13.97
CA GLU A 21 -0.52 -11.68 14.08
C GLU A 21 -1.50 -10.59 13.67
N ALA A 22 -1.23 -9.34 14.08
CA ALA A 22 -2.07 -8.20 13.78
C ALA A 22 -1.98 -7.79 12.28
N GLU A 23 -0.79 -7.83 11.69
CA GLU A 23 -0.60 -7.60 10.25
C GLU A 23 -1.28 -8.70 9.41
N MET A 24 -1.19 -9.97 9.84
CA MET A 24 -1.88 -11.10 9.19
C MET A 24 -3.40 -10.94 9.27
N ARG A 25 -3.92 -10.50 10.43
CA ARG A 25 -5.35 -10.21 10.60
C ARG A 25 -5.79 -9.14 9.62
N PHE A 26 -5.11 -8.00 9.61
CA PHE A 26 -5.42 -6.91 8.68
C PHE A 26 -5.37 -7.38 7.22
N ALA A 27 -4.33 -8.12 6.83
CA ALA A 27 -4.21 -8.69 5.49
C ALA A 27 -5.39 -9.60 5.12
N SER A 28 -5.81 -10.48 6.03
CA SER A 28 -6.95 -11.38 5.82
C SER A 28 -8.29 -10.63 5.76
N GLU A 29 -8.45 -9.57 6.56
CA GLU A 29 -9.66 -8.76 6.62
C GLU A 29 -9.77 -7.77 5.45
N PHE A 30 -8.68 -7.50 4.72
CA PHE A 30 -8.69 -6.73 3.48
C PHE A 30 -8.82 -7.65 2.25
N HIS A 31 -7.94 -8.64 2.12
CA HIS A 31 -7.80 -9.45 0.91
C HIS A 31 -8.65 -10.72 0.91
N GLY A 32 -9.15 -11.16 2.06
CA GLY A 32 -9.83 -12.45 2.18
C GLY A 32 -8.90 -13.63 1.87
N SER A 33 -9.46 -14.68 1.25
CA SER A 33 -8.72 -15.90 0.90
C SER A 33 -7.79 -15.76 -0.30
N ASP A 34 -7.89 -14.64 -1.04
CA ASP A 34 -7.15 -14.44 -2.30
C ASP A 34 -5.69 -14.02 -2.07
N LEU A 35 -5.31 -13.76 -0.82
CA LEU A 35 -3.94 -13.54 -0.39
C LEU A 35 -3.52 -14.59 0.64
N ASP A 36 -2.52 -15.39 0.30
CA ASP A 36 -1.83 -16.26 1.23
C ASP A 36 -0.81 -15.45 2.04
N ALA A 37 -1.28 -14.87 3.15
CA ALA A 37 -0.50 -14.07 4.08
C ALA A 37 0.68 -14.84 4.70
N SER A 38 0.61 -16.17 4.78
CA SER A 38 1.68 -17.00 5.38
C SER A 38 2.97 -16.98 4.56
N LYS A 39 2.85 -16.71 3.25
CA LYS A 39 3.98 -16.56 2.31
C LYS A 39 4.61 -15.18 2.34
N VAL A 40 3.93 -14.18 2.89
CA VAL A 40 4.40 -12.79 2.89
C VAL A 40 5.63 -12.66 3.78
N ARG A 41 6.64 -11.95 3.29
CA ARG A 41 7.86 -11.61 4.03
C ARG A 41 8.13 -10.11 3.94
N ILE A 42 8.60 -9.53 5.04
CA ILE A 42 9.02 -8.13 5.11
C ILE A 42 10.51 -8.10 5.43
N ARG A 43 11.30 -7.37 4.63
CA ARG A 43 12.73 -7.20 4.87
C ARG A 43 13.18 -5.79 4.55
N GLN A 44 14.27 -5.38 5.20
CA GLN A 44 14.93 -4.13 4.87
C GLN A 44 15.71 -4.26 3.55
N ALA A 45 15.66 -3.20 2.73
CA ALA A 45 16.39 -3.08 1.48
C ALA A 45 17.13 -1.73 1.41
N PRO A 46 18.37 -1.65 1.92
CA PRO A 46 19.15 -0.41 1.95
C PRO A 46 19.36 0.25 0.58
N VAL A 47 19.34 -0.53 -0.49
CA VAL A 47 19.50 -0.04 -1.87
C VAL A 47 18.42 0.99 -2.26
N LEU A 48 17.22 0.92 -1.67
CA LEU A 48 16.15 1.87 -1.98
C LEU A 48 16.46 3.28 -1.53
N LYS A 49 17.26 3.45 -0.47
CA LYS A 49 17.71 4.76 0.03
C LYS A 49 18.71 5.44 -0.92
N LEU A 50 19.34 4.67 -1.81
CA LEU A 50 20.27 5.20 -2.82
C LEU A 50 19.53 5.82 -4.00
N TYR A 51 18.24 5.53 -4.16
CA TYR A 51 17.41 6.17 -5.16
C TYR A 51 16.85 7.45 -4.59
N ASN A 52 16.97 8.54 -5.34
CA ASN A 52 16.32 9.80 -5.02
C ASN A 52 15.82 10.41 -6.31
N ALA A 53 14.55 10.77 -6.35
CA ALA A 53 13.95 11.38 -7.53
C ALA A 53 13.08 12.56 -7.14
N THR A 54 13.07 13.55 -8.04
CA THR A 54 12.31 14.78 -7.88
C THR A 54 11.15 14.76 -8.85
N TYR A 55 9.96 15.02 -8.33
CA TYR A 55 8.72 15.05 -9.10
C TYR A 55 7.96 16.34 -8.79
N PRO A 56 7.05 16.79 -9.68
CA PRO A 56 6.11 17.85 -9.35
C PRO A 56 5.38 17.53 -8.05
N ALA A 57 5.15 18.54 -7.21
CA ALA A 57 4.35 18.36 -6.02
C ALA A 57 2.94 17.93 -6.43
N PRO A 58 2.42 16.79 -5.92
CA PRO A 58 1.14 16.29 -6.36
C PRO A 58 0.01 17.23 -5.92
N PRO A 59 -1.08 17.36 -6.70
CA PRO A 59 -2.26 18.08 -6.26
C PRO A 59 -2.79 17.45 -4.97
N ARG A 60 -3.32 18.24 -4.02
CA ARG A 60 -3.82 17.75 -2.73
C ARG A 60 -5.30 17.36 -2.81
N THR A 61 -5.62 16.35 -3.61
CA THR A 61 -7.02 15.93 -3.87
C THR A 61 -7.41 14.65 -3.14
N THR A 62 -6.45 13.79 -2.79
CA THR A 62 -6.68 12.52 -2.08
C THR A 62 -6.53 12.66 -0.56
N CYS A 63 -7.14 11.74 0.18
CA CYS A 63 -6.96 11.62 1.63
C CYS A 63 -5.48 11.45 1.98
N ALA A 64 -4.76 10.57 1.26
CA ALA A 64 -3.33 10.35 1.45
C ALA A 64 -2.49 11.62 1.32
N GLN A 65 -2.79 12.47 0.34
CA GLN A 65 -2.07 13.74 0.14
C GLN A 65 -2.46 14.80 1.18
N LYS A 66 -3.72 14.81 1.63
CA LYS A 66 -4.22 15.74 2.64
C LYS A 66 -3.70 15.42 4.06
N LEU A 67 -3.37 14.16 4.33
CA LEU A 67 -2.86 13.70 5.63
C LEU A 67 -1.51 14.30 6.03
N LEU A 68 -0.64 14.63 5.08
CA LEU A 68 0.69 15.17 5.36
C LEU A 68 0.67 16.70 5.25
N PRO A 69 1.64 17.41 5.86
CA PRO A 69 1.79 18.85 5.65
C PRO A 69 1.83 19.23 4.16
N PRO A 70 1.33 20.42 3.79
CA PRO A 70 1.44 20.93 2.42
C PRO A 70 2.91 20.94 1.96
N PRO A 71 3.19 20.56 0.70
CA PRO A 71 4.53 20.68 0.15
C PRO A 71 4.97 22.14 0.15
N GLU A 72 6.23 22.40 0.51
CA GLU A 72 6.78 23.76 0.63
C GLU A 72 7.04 24.44 -0.72
N GLY A 73 6.99 23.69 -1.82
CA GLY A 73 7.32 24.19 -3.16
C GLY A 73 6.70 23.37 -4.29
N PRO A 74 7.02 23.71 -5.56
CA PRO A 74 6.40 23.10 -6.74
C PRO A 74 6.86 21.65 -7.01
N THR A 75 7.82 21.15 -6.24
CA THR A 75 8.41 19.82 -6.42
C THR A 75 8.66 19.15 -5.07
N VAL A 76 8.56 17.83 -5.04
CA VAL A 76 8.94 16.98 -3.91
C VAL A 76 10.08 16.07 -4.32
N THR A 77 10.99 15.80 -3.39
CA THR A 77 12.13 14.89 -3.61
C THR A 77 12.07 13.77 -2.58
N GLY A 78 12.19 12.54 -3.04
CA GLY A 78 12.12 11.40 -2.13
C GLY A 78 12.62 10.09 -2.74
N ALA A 79 12.75 9.12 -1.85
CA ALA A 79 13.05 7.73 -2.17
C ALA A 79 11.78 6.87 -2.02
N PRO A 80 11.62 5.78 -2.78
CA PRO A 80 10.56 4.81 -2.59
C PRO A 80 10.49 4.31 -1.14
N GLY A 81 9.28 4.16 -0.62
CA GLY A 81 9.02 3.58 0.70
C GLY A 81 9.29 2.08 0.73
N ALA A 82 8.88 1.37 -0.31
CA ALA A 82 9.18 -0.04 -0.51
C ALA A 82 9.13 -0.44 -1.98
N THR A 83 9.46 -1.71 -2.23
CA THR A 83 9.22 -2.41 -3.49
C THR A 83 8.79 -3.84 -3.18
N VAL A 84 7.86 -4.39 -3.94
CA VAL A 84 7.47 -5.80 -3.77
C VAL A 84 8.07 -6.65 -4.88
N LEU A 85 8.75 -7.71 -4.47
CA LEU A 85 9.25 -8.76 -5.36
C LEU A 85 8.69 -10.09 -4.90
N PHE A 86 7.82 -10.67 -5.72
CA PHE A 86 7.11 -11.90 -5.42
C PHE A 86 6.24 -11.76 -4.16
N ASN A 87 6.55 -12.51 -3.09
CA ASN A 87 5.85 -12.42 -1.80
C ASN A 87 6.59 -11.55 -0.78
N THR A 88 7.62 -10.82 -1.21
CA THR A 88 8.52 -10.10 -0.30
C THR A 88 8.41 -8.60 -0.49
N ILE A 89 8.02 -7.91 0.58
CA ILE A 89 8.04 -6.45 0.70
C ILE A 89 9.44 -6.04 1.14
N ASN A 90 10.15 -5.36 0.24
CA ASN A 90 11.49 -4.83 0.46
C ASN A 90 11.36 -3.36 0.84
N VAL A 91 11.55 -3.05 2.12
CA VAL A 91 11.26 -1.73 2.67
C VAL A 91 12.53 -0.89 2.78
N ASN A 92 12.43 0.38 2.42
CA ASN A 92 13.47 1.36 2.65
C ASN A 92 13.74 1.50 4.17
N PRO A 93 15.02 1.53 4.62
CA PRO A 93 15.36 1.64 6.04
C PRO A 93 14.69 2.78 6.80
N ASP A 94 14.30 3.86 6.13
CA ASP A 94 13.65 5.00 6.78
C ASP A 94 12.18 4.72 7.16
N TYR A 95 11.59 3.63 6.64
CA TYR A 95 10.19 3.23 6.85
C TYR A 95 10.02 1.81 7.43
N ILE A 96 11.12 1.10 7.74
CA ILE A 96 11.04 -0.27 8.26
C ILE A 96 10.46 -0.28 9.69
N ALA A 97 9.46 -1.12 9.93
CA ALA A 97 8.88 -1.34 11.25
C ALA A 97 9.00 -2.81 11.68
N ARG A 98 9.18 -3.03 12.99
CA ARG A 98 9.12 -4.37 13.59
C ARG A 98 7.72 -4.97 13.47
N ASP A 99 6.71 -4.13 13.59
CA ASP A 99 5.30 -4.41 13.40
C ASP A 99 4.64 -3.10 12.94
N TYR A 100 3.95 -3.11 11.81
CA TYR A 100 3.23 -1.95 11.29
C TYR A 100 1.92 -1.70 12.03
N LEU A 101 1.32 -2.74 12.61
CA LEU A 101 -0.02 -2.72 13.20
C LEU A 101 -0.05 -3.33 14.62
N PRO A 102 0.85 -2.95 15.54
CA PRO A 102 1.04 -3.63 16.83
C PRO A 102 -0.19 -3.59 17.76
N ALA A 103 -1.14 -2.69 17.52
CA ALA A 103 -2.33 -2.49 18.33
C ALA A 103 -3.63 -2.78 17.56
N TYR A 104 -3.56 -3.30 16.33
CA TYR A 104 -4.75 -3.61 15.56
C TYR A 104 -5.46 -4.84 16.14
N PRO A 105 -6.80 -4.83 16.32
CA PRO A 105 -7.77 -3.84 15.83
C PRO A 105 -8.14 -2.71 16.81
N ASP A 106 -7.56 -2.63 17.99
CA ASP A 106 -7.95 -1.61 18.99
C ASP A 106 -7.48 -0.21 18.60
N ALA A 107 -6.33 -0.10 17.94
CA ALA A 107 -5.84 1.15 17.35
C ALA A 107 -5.22 0.91 15.97
N ALA A 108 -5.41 1.87 15.08
CA ALA A 108 -4.86 1.86 13.73
C ALA A 108 -3.90 3.04 13.55
N LEU A 109 -2.61 2.75 13.37
CA LEU A 109 -1.62 3.74 12.91
C LEU A 109 -1.91 4.02 11.43
N LEU A 110 -2.53 5.17 11.12
CA LEU A 110 -3.17 5.35 9.82
C LEU A 110 -2.20 5.22 8.65
N LEU A 111 -1.06 5.94 8.70
CA LEU A 111 -0.04 5.85 7.65
C LEU A 111 0.53 4.43 7.50
N ALA A 112 0.74 3.72 8.61
CA ALA A 112 1.26 2.35 8.56
C ALA A 112 0.22 1.36 7.99
N SER A 113 -1.06 1.58 8.28
CA SER A 113 -2.17 0.78 7.74
C SER A 113 -2.31 0.99 6.23
N MET A 114 -2.21 2.25 5.78
CA MET A 114 -2.22 2.61 4.36
C MET A 114 -1.02 2.02 3.62
N PHE A 115 0.19 2.18 4.18
CA PHE A 115 1.41 1.59 3.64
C PHE A 115 1.27 0.07 3.48
N LEU A 116 0.85 -0.62 4.54
CA LEU A 116 0.72 -2.08 4.48
C LEU A 116 -0.34 -2.52 3.46
N ALA A 117 -1.48 -1.83 3.37
CA ALA A 117 -2.50 -2.12 2.36
C ALA A 117 -1.97 -1.95 0.93
N HIS A 118 -1.21 -0.88 0.66
CA HIS A 118 -0.55 -0.64 -0.63
C HIS A 118 0.35 -1.82 -1.01
N GLU A 119 1.30 -2.15 -0.12
CA GLU A 119 2.30 -3.17 -0.43
C GLU A 119 1.69 -4.57 -0.54
N LEU A 120 0.66 -4.88 0.24
CA LEU A 120 -0.04 -6.18 0.15
C LEU A 120 -0.83 -6.33 -1.16
N VAL A 121 -1.31 -5.24 -1.78
CA VAL A 121 -1.88 -5.30 -3.13
C VAL A 121 -0.85 -5.81 -4.13
N HIS A 122 0.42 -5.42 -4.04
CA HIS A 122 1.45 -5.94 -4.94
C HIS A 122 1.76 -7.42 -4.70
N VAL A 123 1.71 -7.88 -3.45
CA VAL A 123 1.84 -9.32 -3.17
C VAL A 123 0.62 -10.07 -3.73
N TRP A 124 -0.59 -9.56 -3.53
CA TRP A 124 -1.81 -10.11 -4.10
C TRP A 124 -1.75 -10.15 -5.64
N GLN A 125 -1.27 -9.09 -6.29
CA GLN A 125 -1.05 -9.03 -7.73
C GLN A 125 -0.14 -10.16 -8.20
N TRP A 126 0.97 -10.42 -7.48
CA TRP A 126 1.88 -11.52 -7.78
C TRP A 126 1.24 -12.90 -7.60
N GLN A 127 0.54 -13.12 -6.49
CA GLN A 127 -0.11 -14.39 -6.18
C GLN A 127 -1.24 -14.70 -7.18
N ASN A 128 -1.93 -13.66 -7.67
CA ASN A 128 -3.04 -13.73 -8.62
C ASN A 128 -2.66 -13.30 -10.04
N ARG A 129 -1.37 -13.42 -10.41
CA ARG A 129 -0.83 -12.94 -11.71
C ARG A 129 -1.52 -13.49 -12.96
N ALA A 130 -2.20 -14.63 -12.85
CA ALA A 130 -3.01 -15.17 -13.95
C ALA A 130 -4.22 -14.28 -14.27
N THR A 131 -4.78 -13.62 -13.24
CA THR A 131 -5.91 -12.69 -13.33
C THR A 131 -5.44 -11.26 -13.55
N THR A 132 -4.42 -10.82 -12.80
CA THR A 132 -3.96 -9.42 -12.81
C THR A 132 -3.01 -9.10 -13.96
N GLY A 133 -2.44 -10.12 -14.61
CA GLY A 133 -1.41 -9.95 -15.64
C GLY A 133 -0.05 -9.46 -15.11
N TYR A 134 0.09 -9.39 -13.78
CA TYR A 134 1.27 -8.83 -13.09
C TYR A 134 2.54 -9.56 -13.46
N HIS A 135 3.58 -8.76 -13.72
CA HIS A 135 4.94 -9.25 -13.88
C HIS A 135 5.91 -8.15 -13.40
N PRO A 136 6.95 -8.47 -12.61
CA PRO A 136 7.87 -7.46 -12.09
C PRO A 136 8.46 -6.53 -13.16
N LEU A 137 8.77 -7.07 -14.34
CA LEU A 137 9.27 -6.27 -15.48
C LEU A 137 8.22 -5.30 -16.07
N LYS A 138 6.93 -5.64 -16.01
CA LYS A 138 5.85 -4.75 -16.46
C LYS A 138 5.67 -3.61 -15.46
N ALA A 139 5.61 -3.92 -14.17
CA ALA A 139 5.55 -2.92 -13.10
C ALA A 139 6.74 -1.95 -13.18
N ALA A 140 7.97 -2.47 -13.33
CA ALA A 140 9.17 -1.65 -13.51
C ALA A 140 9.11 -0.72 -14.75
N ARG A 141 8.38 -1.10 -15.80
CA ARG A 141 8.22 -0.30 -17.02
C ARG A 141 7.21 0.82 -16.82
N GLU A 142 6.14 0.62 -16.04
CA GLU A 142 5.13 1.65 -15.75
C GLU A 142 5.74 2.89 -15.12
N HIS A 143 6.69 2.71 -14.19
CA HIS A 143 7.44 3.81 -13.56
C HIS A 143 8.27 4.67 -14.52
N ARG A 144 8.50 4.23 -15.77
CA ARG A 144 9.26 5.01 -16.77
C ARG A 144 8.37 5.84 -17.70
N THR A 145 7.08 5.53 -17.76
CA THR A 145 6.16 6.07 -18.78
C THR A 145 5.10 7.01 -18.24
N GLN A 146 4.85 7.02 -16.91
CA GLN A 146 3.93 7.95 -16.26
C GLN A 146 4.68 8.95 -15.39
N PRO A 147 4.40 10.28 -15.51
CA PRO A 147 5.07 11.31 -14.73
C PRO A 147 4.88 11.19 -13.21
N ASP A 148 3.72 10.66 -12.77
CA ASP A 148 3.45 10.29 -11.38
C ASP A 148 2.54 9.04 -11.35
N PRO A 149 3.09 7.85 -11.03
CA PRO A 149 2.32 6.60 -11.04
C PRO A 149 1.34 6.48 -9.87
N TYR A 150 1.34 7.42 -8.91
CA TYR A 150 0.46 7.43 -7.75
C TYR A 150 -0.78 8.31 -7.93
N LEU A 151 -0.84 9.14 -8.98
CA LEU A 151 -2.02 9.92 -9.31
C LEU A 151 -3.04 9.08 -10.07
N PHE A 152 -4.29 9.13 -9.61
CA PHE A 152 -5.43 8.49 -10.26
C PHE A 152 -6.67 9.37 -10.17
N GLU A 153 -7.48 9.32 -11.22
CA GLU A 153 -8.79 9.98 -11.28
C GLU A 153 -9.89 8.92 -11.35
N LEU A 154 -10.96 9.12 -10.59
CA LEU A 154 -12.11 8.21 -10.53
C LEU A 154 -13.28 8.71 -11.42
N SER A 155 -13.01 9.67 -12.31
CA SER A 155 -14.01 10.46 -13.04
C SER A 155 -14.73 9.69 -14.16
N GLU A 156 -14.05 8.71 -14.75
CA GLU A 156 -14.64 7.69 -15.62
C GLU A 156 -14.72 6.39 -14.79
N THR A 157 -15.48 5.36 -15.19
CA THR A 157 -15.63 4.09 -14.42
C THR A 157 -14.72 2.99 -14.96
N PRO A 158 -13.38 3.07 -14.83
CA PRO A 158 -12.51 1.93 -15.08
C PRO A 158 -12.73 0.87 -13.99
N LYS A 159 -12.53 -0.39 -14.34
CA LYS A 159 -12.44 -1.47 -13.35
C LYS A 159 -11.12 -1.34 -12.61
N PHE A 160 -11.04 -1.90 -11.40
CA PHE A 160 -9.82 -1.86 -10.60
C PHE A 160 -8.59 -2.37 -11.36
N LEU A 161 -8.73 -3.43 -12.15
CA LEU A 161 -7.65 -4.02 -12.94
C LEU A 161 -7.26 -3.20 -14.18
N ASP A 162 -8.01 -2.17 -14.56
CA ASP A 162 -7.68 -1.29 -15.69
C ASP A 162 -6.68 -0.18 -15.27
N PHE A 163 -6.48 0.02 -13.97
CA PHE A 163 -5.46 0.92 -13.42
C PHE A 163 -4.06 0.30 -13.47
N GLY A 164 -3.02 1.14 -13.53
CA GLY A 164 -1.63 0.70 -13.38
C GLY A 164 -1.38 0.02 -12.03
N TYR A 165 -0.33 -0.79 -11.92
CA TYR A 165 -0.11 -1.60 -10.71
C TYR A 165 0.10 -0.73 -9.45
N GLU A 166 0.80 0.40 -9.57
CA GLU A 166 0.98 1.37 -8.48
C GLU A 166 -0.30 2.12 -8.14
N GLN A 167 -1.09 2.48 -9.15
CA GLN A 167 -2.40 3.12 -8.93
C GLN A 167 -3.33 2.18 -8.16
N GLN A 168 -3.31 0.87 -8.45
CA GLN A 168 -4.06 -0.13 -7.70
C GLN A 168 -3.67 -0.15 -6.21
N GLY A 169 -2.36 -0.08 -5.90
CA GLY A 169 -1.87 0.04 -4.51
C GLY A 169 -2.33 1.36 -3.86
N ALA A 170 -2.19 2.47 -4.58
CA ALA A 170 -2.59 3.80 -4.10
C ALA A 170 -4.10 3.89 -3.82
N ILE A 171 -4.93 3.25 -4.65
CA ILE A 171 -6.39 3.15 -4.45
C ILE A 171 -6.70 2.38 -3.17
N ALA A 172 -5.99 1.28 -2.89
CA ALA A 172 -6.18 0.52 -1.65
C ALA A 172 -5.77 1.32 -0.41
N ALA A 173 -4.62 2.00 -0.46
CA ALA A 173 -4.19 2.90 0.61
C ALA A 173 -5.19 4.05 0.85
N GLU A 174 -5.68 4.66 -0.23
CA GLU A 174 -6.70 5.71 -0.17
C GLU A 174 -8.00 5.19 0.45
N TYR A 175 -8.44 3.98 0.10
CA TYR A 175 -9.63 3.39 0.71
C TYR A 175 -9.47 3.19 2.22
N VAL A 176 -8.31 2.69 2.69
CA VAL A 176 -8.03 2.57 4.13
C VAL A 176 -8.11 3.93 4.82
N CYS A 177 -7.54 4.97 4.21
CA CYS A 177 -7.62 6.35 4.72
C CYS A 177 -9.07 6.81 4.88
N CYS A 178 -9.85 6.66 3.82
CA CYS A 178 -11.23 7.13 3.79
C CYS A 178 -12.19 6.29 4.62
N ALA A 179 -12.02 4.97 4.68
CA ALA A 179 -12.78 4.10 5.56
C ALA A 179 -12.54 4.42 7.04
N ALA A 180 -11.30 4.78 7.41
CA ALA A 180 -10.95 5.12 8.78
C ALA A 180 -11.43 6.52 9.22
N LEU A 181 -11.36 7.51 8.32
CA LEU A 181 -11.62 8.92 8.70
C LEU A 181 -12.98 9.45 8.28
N ALA A 182 -13.56 8.92 7.20
CA ALA A 182 -14.80 9.41 6.63
C ALA A 182 -15.60 8.24 5.99
N PRO A 183 -16.01 7.23 6.76
CA PRO A 183 -16.60 5.98 6.24
C PRO A 183 -17.85 6.20 5.38
N LYS A 184 -18.57 7.31 5.58
CA LYS A 184 -19.82 7.66 4.88
C LYS A 184 -19.62 8.64 3.72
N ALA A 185 -18.39 9.07 3.43
CA ALA A 185 -18.15 10.06 2.39
C ALA A 185 -18.37 9.48 0.97
N PRO A 186 -18.74 10.32 -0.01
CA PRO A 186 -18.97 9.88 -1.39
C PRO A 186 -17.76 9.17 -2.01
N ARG A 187 -16.54 9.68 -1.77
CA ARG A 187 -15.30 9.05 -2.27
C ARG A 187 -15.10 7.66 -1.67
N THR A 188 -15.35 7.48 -0.37
CA THR A 188 -15.26 6.18 0.32
C THR A 188 -16.17 5.15 -0.35
N THR A 189 -17.42 5.54 -0.63
CA THR A 189 -18.40 4.66 -1.31
C THR A 189 -17.94 4.28 -2.72
N ARG A 190 -17.34 5.22 -3.45
CA ARG A 190 -16.81 4.97 -4.81
C ARG A 190 -15.62 4.00 -4.78
N LEU A 191 -14.69 4.20 -3.84
CA LEU A 191 -13.53 3.32 -3.63
C LEU A 191 -13.96 1.91 -3.22
N GLU A 192 -14.91 1.80 -2.28
CA GLU A 192 -15.44 0.50 -1.85
C GLU A 192 -16.05 -0.27 -3.02
N ARG A 193 -16.87 0.41 -3.84
CA ARG A 193 -17.48 -0.20 -5.04
C ARG A 193 -16.43 -0.66 -6.05
N LEU A 194 -15.35 0.10 -6.20
CA LEU A 194 -14.25 -0.23 -7.11
C LEU A 194 -13.47 -1.46 -6.64
N LEU A 195 -13.26 -1.61 -5.32
CA LEU A 195 -12.41 -2.63 -4.71
C LEU A 195 -13.14 -3.94 -4.38
N THR A 196 -14.43 -3.88 -4.01
CA THR A 196 -15.24 -5.05 -3.60
C THR A 196 -15.24 -6.23 -4.60
N PRO A 197 -15.14 -6.03 -5.93
CA PRO A 197 -15.02 -7.16 -6.86
C PRO A 197 -13.77 -8.03 -6.68
N HIS A 198 -12.73 -7.54 -5.99
CA HIS A 198 -11.44 -8.21 -5.84
C HIS A 198 -11.01 -8.42 -4.39
N PHE A 199 -11.67 -7.77 -3.43
CA PHE A 199 -11.27 -7.73 -2.03
C PHE A 199 -12.48 -7.87 -1.11
N ASN A 200 -12.27 -8.46 0.07
CA ASN A 200 -13.31 -8.59 1.09
C ASN A 200 -13.15 -7.51 2.15
N LEU A 201 -13.71 -6.33 1.91
CA LEU A 201 -13.43 -5.13 2.70
C LEU A 201 -14.27 -4.99 3.98
N ALA A 202 -15.42 -5.67 4.05
CA ALA A 202 -16.43 -5.43 5.09
C ALA A 202 -15.89 -5.65 6.52
N ALA A 203 -15.05 -6.67 6.69
CA ALA A 203 -14.44 -6.98 7.98
C ALA A 203 -13.48 -5.87 8.42
N MET A 204 -12.53 -5.49 7.56
CA MET A 204 -11.58 -4.42 7.83
C MET A 204 -12.30 -3.09 8.11
N THR A 205 -13.28 -2.70 7.28
CA THR A 205 -14.02 -1.44 7.44
C THR A 205 -14.75 -1.39 8.78
N THR A 206 -15.43 -2.48 9.16
CA THR A 206 -16.11 -2.57 10.48
C THR A 206 -15.13 -2.45 11.65
N ARG A 207 -13.90 -2.96 11.49
CA ARG A 207 -12.85 -2.84 12.52
C ARG A 207 -12.31 -1.42 12.58
N LEU A 208 -11.95 -0.83 11.44
CA LEU A 208 -11.41 0.53 11.37
C LEU A 208 -12.38 1.56 11.95
N ASP A 209 -13.69 1.42 11.70
CA ASP A 209 -14.74 2.28 12.28
C ASP A 209 -14.76 2.26 13.83
N LYS A 210 -14.29 1.16 14.43
CA LYS A 210 -14.21 0.98 15.89
C LYS A 210 -12.83 1.24 16.46
N SER A 211 -11.79 1.24 15.62
CA SER A 211 -10.41 1.44 16.05
C SER A 211 -10.17 2.88 16.48
N LYS A 212 -9.31 3.08 17.48
CA LYS A 212 -8.71 4.39 17.70
C LYS A 212 -7.76 4.71 16.55
N VAL A 213 -8.13 5.64 15.68
CA VAL A 213 -7.27 6.07 14.57
C VAL A 213 -6.19 7.03 15.09
N LEU A 214 -4.93 6.69 14.85
CA LEU A 214 -3.77 7.50 15.20
C LEU A 214 -3.27 8.22 13.93
N LEU A 215 -3.40 9.54 13.95
CA LEU A 215 -2.99 10.43 12.87
C LEU A 215 -1.48 10.70 12.90
N PRO A 216 -0.86 11.01 11.74
CA PRO A 216 0.58 11.23 11.67
C PRO A 216 1.09 12.47 12.41
N TRP A 217 0.22 13.47 12.63
CA TRP A 217 0.52 14.72 13.32
C TRP A 217 -0.80 15.41 13.71
N SER A 218 -0.72 16.47 14.51
CA SER A 218 -1.91 17.15 15.06
C SER A 218 -2.58 18.16 14.12
N GLY A 219 -1.97 18.50 12.99
CA GLY A 219 -2.50 19.50 12.04
C GLY A 219 -3.25 18.91 10.85
N VAL A 220 -3.74 17.67 10.97
CA VAL A 220 -4.56 17.04 9.93
C VAL A 220 -5.94 17.68 9.93
N GLU A 221 -6.32 18.24 8.78
CA GLU A 221 -7.68 18.75 8.53
C GLU A 221 -8.59 17.60 8.08
N LEU A 222 -9.61 17.29 8.88
CA LEU A 222 -10.52 16.16 8.62
C LEU A 222 -11.74 16.55 7.78
N ASP A 223 -12.12 17.82 7.79
CA ASP A 223 -13.27 18.32 7.05
C ASP A 223 -13.04 18.15 5.55
N GLY A 224 -13.94 17.43 4.89
CA GLY A 224 -13.86 17.13 3.46
C GLY A 224 -12.62 16.33 3.05
N ILE A 225 -12.03 15.55 3.98
CA ILE A 225 -10.81 14.78 3.69
C ILE A 225 -11.03 13.73 2.58
N CYS A 226 -12.26 13.23 2.44
CA CYS A 226 -12.68 12.24 1.44
C CYS A 226 -13.93 12.66 0.64
N ASP A 227 -14.08 13.95 0.34
CA ASP A 227 -15.12 14.41 -0.58
C ASP A 227 -14.80 14.08 -2.05
#